data_AF-A0A821D5F6-F1
#
_entry.id   AF-A0A821D5F6-F1
#
_cell.length_a   1.000
_cell.length_b   1.000
_cell.length_c   1.000
_cell.angle_alpha   90.00
_cell.angle_beta   90.00
_cell.angle_gamma   90.00
#
_symmetry.space_group_name_H-M   'P 1'
#
loop_
_entity.id
_entity.type
_entity.pdbx_description
1 polymer ?
#
loop_
_entity_poly.entity_id
_entity_poly.type
_entity_poly.pdbx_seq_one_letter_code
_entity_poly.pdbx_strand_id
1 'polypeptide(L)'
;MGWLVDFINRFGDLGGFDKLLTRFTSTENKLTISVVIALLKPWGLCYEYLSQSTIKKYFAPIIEFVPQYLNQLAENDFKVEAKTESKSDTLAAVIKWLRHLASRLSDCDKACRDLDELRLKMILRLLQTNSFSGKMNALNEVHKLIPSLSPIHRSTLNRSDDNEGLTPEKFIKWIEDHEILDIVLRDCLHQPQYVEKLERILRFMIKQQSLGRNDLAKIWNASCGKHEAIEKNVHDLLAKLAWDFSPEQLEQLFDCFRESWTKASKKQREKLLELIRRLAEDDKEGLMANKVLELLWNISHEKNFPNEIIDQALAAHLKILDYSCLP
;
A
#
# COMPACT_ATOMS: atom_id res chain seq x y z
N MET A 1 29.07 -12.24 -21.65
CA MET A 1 29.27 -12.28 -20.19
C MET A 1 30.68 -11.85 -19.76
N GLY A 2 31.76 -12.28 -20.41
CA GLY A 2 33.14 -11.89 -20.02
C GLY A 2 33.42 -10.38 -20.02
N TRP A 3 32.89 -9.64 -21.00
CA TRP A 3 33.19 -8.20 -21.15
C TRP A 3 32.77 -7.35 -19.94
N LEU A 4 31.67 -7.70 -19.27
CA LEU A 4 31.22 -6.96 -18.08
C LEU A 4 32.20 -7.14 -16.92
N VAL A 5 32.68 -8.36 -16.71
CA VAL A 5 33.70 -8.66 -15.70
C VAL A 5 35.00 -7.93 -16.03
N ASP A 6 35.40 -7.88 -17.30
CA ASP A 6 36.58 -7.13 -17.75
C ASP A 6 36.44 -5.63 -17.46
N PHE A 7 35.27 -5.04 -17.70
CA PHE A 7 35.00 -3.63 -17.35
C PHE A 7 35.02 -3.39 -15.84
N ILE A 8 34.47 -4.29 -15.03
CA ILE A 8 34.48 -4.21 -13.57
C ILE A 8 35.92 -4.28 -13.05
N ASN A 9 36.71 -5.23 -13.54
CA ASN A 9 38.11 -5.36 -13.18
C ASN A 9 38.90 -4.12 -13.59
N ARG A 10 38.72 -3.64 -14.82
CA ARG A 10 39.37 -2.42 -15.31
C ARG A 10 38.99 -1.19 -14.49
N PHE A 11 37.74 -1.08 -14.05
CA PHE A 11 37.31 -0.03 -13.14
C PHE A 11 38.05 -0.11 -11.80
N GLY A 12 38.22 -1.32 -11.26
CA GLY A 12 39.02 -1.56 -10.06
C GLY A 12 40.49 -1.22 -10.22
N ASP A 13 41.13 -1.64 -11.32
CA ASP A 13 42.54 -1.37 -11.62
C ASP A 13 42.86 0.13 -11.72
N LEU A 14 41.88 0.92 -12.17
CA LEU A 14 41.98 2.38 -12.25
C LEU A 14 41.67 3.08 -10.90
N GLY A 15 41.56 2.33 -9.80
CA GLY A 15 41.21 2.86 -8.47
C GLY A 15 39.78 3.38 -8.38
N GLY A 16 38.89 2.91 -9.27
CA GLY A 16 37.51 3.37 -9.34
C GLY A 16 36.72 3.07 -8.07
N PHE A 17 36.94 1.90 -7.45
CA PHE A 17 36.26 1.53 -6.21
C PHE A 17 36.67 2.42 -5.03
N ASP A 18 37.95 2.77 -4.93
CA ASP A 18 38.43 3.70 -3.90
C ASP A 18 37.80 5.09 -4.10
N LYS A 19 37.81 5.60 -5.34
CA LYS A 19 37.15 6.88 -5.67
C LYS A 19 35.65 6.86 -5.38
N LEU A 20 34.97 5.75 -5.67
CA LEU A 20 33.55 5.56 -5.37
C LEU A 20 33.31 5.62 -3.86
N LEU A 21 34.06 4.86 -3.08
CA LEU A 21 33.94 4.84 -1.63
C LEU A 21 34.21 6.24 -1.03
N THR A 22 35.31 6.90 -1.44
CA THR A 22 35.64 8.26 -1.01
C THR A 22 34.52 9.24 -1.35
N ARG A 23 33.82 9.08 -2.48
CA ARG A 23 32.72 9.96 -2.84
C ARG A 23 31.52 9.85 -1.88
N PHE A 24 31.29 8.69 -1.30
CA PHE A 24 30.23 8.49 -0.29
C PHE A 24 30.69 8.91 1.12
N THR A 25 31.95 8.71 1.48
CA THR A 25 32.44 8.93 2.84
C THR A 25 33.07 10.30 3.08
N SER A 26 33.38 11.05 2.03
CA SER A 26 33.94 12.41 2.14
C SER A 26 32.90 13.42 2.64
N THR A 27 33.26 14.16 3.68
CA THR A 27 32.44 15.26 4.24
C THR A 27 32.52 16.55 3.42
N GLU A 28 33.45 16.65 2.47
CA GLU A 28 33.73 17.89 1.72
C GLU A 28 32.75 18.12 0.56
N ASN A 29 32.05 17.08 0.10
CA ASN A 29 31.16 17.15 -1.05
C ASN A 29 29.72 16.87 -0.66
N LYS A 30 28.82 17.84 -0.88
CA LYS A 30 27.36 17.62 -0.71
C LYS A 30 26.88 16.53 -1.67
N LEU A 31 26.53 15.38 -1.10
CA LEU A 31 25.88 14.29 -1.80
C LEU A 31 24.42 14.67 -2.06
N THR A 32 23.95 14.45 -3.29
CA THR A 32 22.52 14.57 -3.62
C THR A 32 21.97 13.19 -3.92
N ILE A 33 20.65 13.00 -3.76
CA ILE A 33 20.02 11.70 -4.01
C ILE A 33 20.24 11.27 -5.47
N SER A 34 20.17 12.20 -6.43
CA SER A 34 20.49 11.94 -7.85
C SER A 34 21.91 11.40 -8.06
N VAL A 35 22.89 11.89 -7.29
CA VAL A 35 24.26 11.37 -7.32
C VAL A 35 24.34 9.98 -6.69
N VAL A 36 23.67 9.76 -5.55
CA VAL A 36 23.57 8.41 -4.92
C VAL A 36 23.04 7.39 -5.93
N ILE A 37 21.95 7.72 -6.62
CA ILE A 37 21.33 6.86 -7.63
C ILE A 37 22.31 6.56 -8.75
N ALA A 38 22.94 7.59 -9.33
CA ALA A 38 23.87 7.42 -10.45
C ALA A 38 25.07 6.54 -10.07
N LEU A 39 25.56 6.68 -8.85
CA LEU A 39 26.71 5.95 -8.35
C LEU A 39 26.37 4.51 -7.94
N LEU A 40 25.18 4.24 -7.39
CA LEU A 40 24.78 2.91 -6.94
C LEU A 40 24.15 2.04 -8.03
N LYS A 41 23.43 2.65 -8.98
CA LYS A 41 22.65 1.92 -10.00
C LYS A 41 23.46 0.86 -10.75
N PRO A 42 24.67 1.14 -11.27
CA PRO A 42 25.43 0.14 -12.00
C PRO A 42 25.70 -1.10 -11.16
N TRP A 43 26.11 -0.91 -9.91
CA TRP A 43 26.50 -1.98 -8.98
C TRP A 43 25.31 -2.77 -8.45
N GLY A 44 24.18 -2.11 -8.21
CA GLY A 44 22.95 -2.79 -7.85
C GLY A 44 22.39 -3.70 -8.96
N LEU A 45 22.74 -3.42 -10.22
CA LEU A 45 22.35 -4.22 -11.39
C LEU A 45 23.37 -5.32 -11.73
N CYS A 46 24.65 -5.15 -11.37
CA CYS A 46 25.71 -6.12 -11.65
C CYS A 46 26.31 -6.80 -10.40
N TYR A 47 25.62 -6.74 -9.26
CA TYR A 47 26.10 -7.25 -7.97
C TYR A 47 26.54 -8.72 -7.99
N GLU A 48 25.95 -9.54 -8.86
CA GLU A 48 26.29 -10.96 -9.02
C GLU A 48 27.72 -11.18 -9.54
N TYR A 49 28.27 -10.21 -10.28
CA TYR A 49 29.61 -10.25 -10.86
C TYR A 49 30.69 -9.72 -9.92
N LEU A 50 30.31 -9.15 -8.77
CA LEU A 50 31.25 -8.65 -7.78
C LEU A 50 31.71 -9.78 -6.85
N SER A 51 33.01 -9.82 -6.57
CA SER A 51 33.59 -10.72 -5.58
C SER A 51 33.16 -10.30 -4.16
N GLN A 52 33.05 -11.26 -3.24
CA GLN A 52 32.70 -10.97 -1.84
C GLN A 52 33.72 -10.03 -1.19
N SER A 53 35.01 -10.16 -1.51
CA SER A 53 36.06 -9.28 -0.98
C SER A 53 35.90 -7.84 -1.47
N THR A 54 35.53 -7.64 -2.75
CA THR A 54 35.22 -6.32 -3.30
C THR A 54 34.02 -5.69 -2.59
N ILE A 55 32.93 -6.45 -2.40
CA ILE A 55 31.73 -5.97 -1.71
C ILE A 55 32.05 -5.60 -0.27
N LYS A 56 32.73 -6.49 0.46
CA LYS A 56 33.11 -6.27 1.87
C LYS A 56 34.01 -5.04 2.03
N LYS A 57 34.98 -4.85 1.13
CA LYS A 57 35.93 -3.73 1.23
C LYS A 57 35.31 -2.38 0.85
N TYR A 58 34.57 -2.33 -0.27
CA TYR A 58 34.16 -1.05 -0.86
C TYR A 58 32.69 -0.71 -0.70
N PHE A 59 31.81 -1.71 -0.63
CA PHE A 59 30.37 -1.49 -0.59
C PHE A 59 29.77 -1.63 0.81
N ALA A 60 30.37 -2.43 1.71
CA ALA A 60 29.89 -2.50 3.09
C ALA A 60 29.83 -1.12 3.79
N PRO A 61 30.86 -0.24 3.68
CA PRO A 61 30.75 1.10 4.25
C PRO A 61 29.66 1.96 3.58
N ILE A 62 29.39 1.74 2.29
CA ILE A 62 28.34 2.45 1.56
C ILE A 62 26.95 1.97 2.01
N ILE A 63 26.80 0.66 2.25
CA ILE A 63 25.57 0.05 2.78
C ILE A 63 25.27 0.57 4.20
N GLU A 64 26.29 0.89 5.00
CA GLU A 64 26.11 1.51 6.31
C GLU A 64 25.80 3.01 6.21
N PHE A 65 26.48 3.72 5.31
CA PHE A 65 26.36 5.18 5.17
C PHE A 65 25.03 5.62 4.53
N VAL A 66 24.61 5.00 3.43
CA VAL A 66 23.46 5.49 2.64
C VAL A 66 22.15 5.47 3.45
N PRO A 67 21.83 4.44 4.26
CA PRO A 67 20.70 4.49 5.18
C PRO A 67 20.70 5.68 6.13
N GLN A 68 21.87 6.05 6.67
CA GLN A 68 21.99 7.21 7.57
C GLN A 68 21.72 8.51 6.81
N TYR A 69 22.29 8.64 5.61
CA TYR A 69 22.04 9.78 4.72
C TYR A 69 20.54 9.91 4.37
N LEU A 70 19.88 8.82 3.97
CA LEU A 70 18.45 8.82 3.62
C LEU A 70 17.56 9.18 4.82
N ASN A 71 17.94 8.79 6.03
CA ASN A 71 17.24 9.17 7.25
C ASN A 71 17.32 10.67 7.55
N GLN A 72 18.39 11.35 7.14
CA GLN A 72 18.63 12.78 7.39
C GLN A 72 17.99 13.72 6.36
N LEU A 73 17.47 13.19 5.25
CA LEU A 73 16.80 13.99 4.22
C LEU A 73 15.63 14.80 4.81
N ALA A 74 15.44 16.03 4.37
CA ALA A 74 14.32 16.89 4.75
C ALA A 74 13.10 16.66 3.82
N GLU A 75 11.90 17.08 4.23
CA GLU A 75 10.68 16.94 3.39
C GLU A 75 10.81 17.58 2.00
N ASN A 76 11.58 18.66 1.88
CA ASN A 76 11.78 19.35 0.61
C ASN A 76 12.61 18.52 -0.38
N ASP A 77 13.47 17.63 0.11
CA ASP A 77 14.27 16.75 -0.75
C ASP A 77 13.37 15.72 -1.46
N PHE A 78 12.28 15.27 -0.82
CA PHE A 78 11.28 14.39 -1.43
C PHE A 78 10.43 15.10 -2.50
N LYS A 79 10.26 16.42 -2.44
CA LYS A 79 9.44 17.20 -3.38
C LYS A 79 10.14 17.45 -4.73
N VAL A 80 11.47 17.61 -4.72
CA VAL A 80 12.25 17.86 -5.94
C VAL A 80 12.22 16.64 -6.87
N GLU A 81 12.07 15.44 -6.31
CA GLU A 81 12.06 14.17 -7.04
C GLU A 81 10.70 13.80 -7.62
N ALA A 82 9.62 14.30 -7.02
CA ALA A 82 8.24 14.03 -7.43
C ALA A 82 7.79 14.76 -8.71
N LYS A 83 8.60 15.69 -9.25
CA LYS A 83 8.29 16.50 -10.45
C LYS A 83 8.56 15.80 -11.79
N THR A 84 9.18 14.62 -11.78
CA THR A 84 9.38 13.80 -12.99
C THR A 84 8.83 12.41 -12.70
N GLU A 85 7.75 12.02 -13.38
CA GLU A 85 7.04 10.73 -13.17
C GLU A 85 7.96 9.50 -13.24
N SER A 86 9.13 9.60 -13.89
CA SER A 86 10.10 8.51 -14.03
C SER A 86 11.11 8.35 -12.88
N LYS A 87 11.08 9.22 -11.84
CA LYS A 87 12.14 9.28 -10.81
C LYS A 87 11.70 8.92 -9.39
N SER A 88 10.42 8.70 -9.09
CA SER A 88 10.06 8.30 -7.72
C SER A 88 10.35 6.84 -7.38
N ASP A 89 10.57 5.99 -8.39
CA ASP A 89 11.11 4.64 -8.23
C ASP A 89 12.55 4.64 -7.67
N THR A 90 13.18 5.82 -7.53
CA THR A 90 14.61 5.90 -7.26
C THR A 90 15.01 5.62 -5.82
N LEU A 91 14.27 6.08 -4.80
CA LEU A 91 14.59 5.74 -3.40
C LEU A 91 14.40 4.24 -3.13
N ALA A 92 13.30 3.68 -3.62
CA ALA A 92 13.05 2.25 -3.56
C ALA A 92 14.11 1.45 -4.34
N ALA A 93 14.53 1.94 -5.50
CA ALA A 93 15.60 1.32 -6.28
C ALA A 93 16.95 1.38 -5.54
N VAL A 94 17.29 2.50 -4.89
CA VAL A 94 18.49 2.62 -4.05
C VAL A 94 18.49 1.56 -2.96
N ILE A 95 17.40 1.44 -2.19
CA ILE A 95 17.29 0.43 -1.12
C ILE A 95 17.38 -0.98 -1.71
N LYS A 96 16.74 -1.23 -2.85
CA LYS A 96 16.82 -2.52 -3.57
C LYS A 96 18.26 -2.86 -3.98
N TRP A 97 18.99 -1.90 -4.54
CA TRP A 97 20.38 -2.07 -4.95
C TRP A 97 21.31 -2.32 -3.75
N LEU A 98 21.11 -1.59 -2.65
CA LEU A 98 21.83 -1.85 -1.40
C LEU A 98 21.54 -3.26 -0.88
N ARG A 99 20.29 -3.72 -0.94
CA ARG A 99 19.91 -5.07 -0.52
C ARG A 99 20.57 -6.14 -1.40
N HIS A 100 20.61 -5.95 -2.71
CA HIS A 100 21.31 -6.86 -3.63
C HIS A 100 22.80 -6.97 -3.26
N LEU A 101 23.47 -5.85 -2.99
CA LEU A 101 24.87 -5.83 -2.57
C LEU A 101 25.05 -6.49 -1.19
N ALA A 102 24.18 -6.16 -0.24
CA ALA A 102 24.21 -6.73 1.12
C ALA A 102 24.02 -8.25 1.11
N SER A 103 23.13 -8.79 0.27
CA SER A 103 22.86 -10.23 0.19
C SER A 103 24.05 -11.10 -0.26
N ARG A 104 25.14 -10.47 -0.69
CA ARG A 104 26.39 -11.17 -1.05
C ARG A 104 27.38 -11.26 0.11
N LEU A 105 27.11 -10.58 1.23
CA LEU A 105 27.91 -10.65 2.46
C LEU A 105 27.50 -11.85 3.30
N SER A 106 28.45 -12.43 4.05
CA SER A 106 28.20 -13.54 4.98
C SER A 106 27.31 -13.14 6.16
N ASP A 107 27.45 -11.91 6.66
CA ASP A 107 26.70 -11.36 7.80
C ASP A 107 25.55 -10.45 7.35
N CYS A 108 24.86 -10.84 6.27
CA CYS A 108 23.90 -9.98 5.59
C CYS A 108 22.58 -9.76 6.35
N ASP A 109 22.24 -10.62 7.32
CA ASP A 109 20.91 -10.63 7.93
C ASP A 109 20.57 -9.32 8.63
N LYS A 110 21.52 -8.76 9.41
CA LYS A 110 21.33 -7.46 10.07
C LYS A 110 21.13 -6.35 9.03
N ALA A 111 22.04 -6.24 8.06
CA ALA A 111 21.95 -5.21 7.02
C ALA A 111 20.66 -5.33 6.19
N CYS A 112 20.21 -6.54 5.87
CA CYS A 112 18.97 -6.76 5.14
C CYS A 112 17.73 -6.35 5.96
N ARG A 113 17.70 -6.64 7.27
CA ARG A 113 16.63 -6.19 8.18
C ARG A 113 16.60 -4.67 8.30
N ASP A 114 17.76 -4.04 8.51
CA ASP A 114 17.88 -2.58 8.62
C ASP A 114 17.41 -1.88 7.32
N LEU A 115 17.68 -2.48 6.16
CA LEU A 115 17.22 -2.00 4.85
C LEU A 115 15.70 -2.20 4.65
N ASP A 116 15.11 -3.28 5.16
CA ASP A 116 13.66 -3.50 5.12
C ASP A 116 12.94 -2.46 6.01
N GLU A 117 13.45 -2.19 7.21
CA GLU A 117 12.93 -1.15 8.10
C GLU A 117 13.06 0.24 7.47
N LEU A 118 14.21 0.55 6.88
CA LEU A 118 14.42 1.80 6.14
C LEU A 118 13.40 1.96 5.01
N ARG A 119 13.09 0.88 4.28
CA ARG A 119 12.12 0.91 3.19
C ARG A 119 10.73 1.30 3.71
N LEU A 120 10.27 0.66 4.78
CA LEU A 120 8.99 0.97 5.41
C LEU A 120 8.96 2.41 5.92
N LYS A 121 10.05 2.86 6.53
CA LYS A 121 10.20 4.25 6.99
C LYS A 121 10.11 5.25 5.84
N MET A 122 10.76 4.99 4.71
CA MET A 122 10.66 5.86 3.53
C MET A 122 9.25 5.90 2.94
N ILE A 123 8.54 4.77 2.89
CA ILE A 123 7.13 4.71 2.48
C ILE A 123 6.26 5.56 3.40
N LEU A 124 6.41 5.42 4.72
CA LEU A 124 5.68 6.22 5.71
C LEU A 124 5.90 7.72 5.49
N ARG A 125 7.15 8.14 5.32
CA ARG A 125 7.49 9.55 5.08
C ARG A 125 6.83 10.07 3.80
N LEU A 126 6.83 9.30 2.72
CA LEU A 126 6.19 9.67 1.46
C LEU A 126 4.65 9.79 1.60
N LEU A 127 4.01 8.88 2.35
CA LEU A 127 2.57 8.94 2.66
C LEU A 127 2.19 10.19 3.47
N GLN A 128 3.07 10.65 4.34
CA GLN A 128 2.86 11.83 5.19
C GLN A 128 3.09 13.16 4.45
N THR A 129 3.67 13.14 3.24
CA THR A 129 3.86 14.37 2.47
C THR A 129 2.54 14.95 1.96
N ASN A 130 2.45 16.28 1.82
CA ASN A 130 1.29 16.95 1.21
C ASN A 130 1.22 16.82 -0.33
N SER A 131 2.04 15.94 -0.93
CA SER A 131 2.14 15.78 -2.39
C SER A 131 1.37 14.54 -2.85
N PHE A 132 0.38 14.72 -3.72
CA PHE A 132 -0.34 13.61 -4.35
C PHE A 132 0.62 12.59 -4.99
N SER A 133 1.62 13.08 -5.73
CA SER A 133 2.65 12.23 -6.35
C SER A 133 3.42 11.43 -5.29
N GLY A 134 3.87 12.08 -4.21
CA GLY A 134 4.56 11.41 -3.11
C GLY A 134 3.75 10.27 -2.50
N LYS A 135 2.46 10.52 -2.20
CA LYS A 135 1.55 9.49 -1.67
C LYS A 135 1.30 8.36 -2.65
N MET A 136 1.05 8.70 -3.92
CA MET A 136 0.83 7.70 -4.98
C MET A 136 2.03 6.78 -5.15
N ASN A 137 3.24 7.33 -5.07
CA ASN A 137 4.47 6.55 -5.15
C ASN A 137 4.66 5.63 -3.95
N ALA A 138 4.35 6.10 -2.75
CA ALA A 138 4.36 5.27 -1.55
C ALA A 138 3.37 4.10 -1.66
N LEU A 139 2.16 4.34 -2.15
CA LEU A 139 1.17 3.29 -2.39
C LEU A 139 1.64 2.27 -3.45
N ASN A 140 2.26 2.74 -4.53
CA ASN A 140 2.87 1.85 -5.53
C ASN A 140 3.99 0.98 -4.93
N GLU A 141 4.79 1.51 -4.02
CA GLU A 141 5.82 0.73 -3.32
C GLU A 141 5.21 -0.31 -2.37
N VAL A 142 4.14 0.04 -1.65
CA VAL A 142 3.37 -0.94 -0.87
C VAL A 142 2.84 -2.06 -1.77
N HIS A 143 2.32 -1.72 -2.96
CA HIS A 143 1.83 -2.71 -3.92
C HIS A 143 2.90 -3.68 -4.39
N LYS A 144 4.15 -3.21 -4.56
CA LYS A 144 5.30 -4.04 -4.91
C LYS A 144 5.73 -4.95 -3.75
N LEU A 145 5.50 -4.54 -2.50
CA LEU A 145 5.79 -5.36 -1.31
C LEU A 145 4.81 -6.53 -1.16
N ILE A 146 3.51 -6.31 -1.35
CA ILE A 146 2.46 -7.32 -1.09
C ILE A 146 2.75 -8.70 -1.72
N PRO A 147 3.13 -8.83 -3.02
CA PRO A 147 3.44 -10.13 -3.62
C PRO A 147 4.58 -10.87 -2.92
N SER A 148 5.61 -10.14 -2.49
CA SER A 148 6.78 -10.72 -1.80
C SER A 148 6.46 -11.26 -0.40
N LEU A 149 5.34 -10.82 0.18
CA LEU A 149 4.86 -11.29 1.48
C LEU A 149 4.01 -12.58 1.36
N SER A 150 3.58 -12.95 0.14
CA SER A 150 2.73 -14.11 -0.08
C SER A 150 3.45 -15.45 0.21
N PRO A 151 2.80 -16.43 0.86
CA PRO A 151 3.41 -17.73 1.17
C PRO A 151 3.89 -18.51 -0.07
N ILE A 152 3.18 -18.35 -1.19
CA ILE A 152 3.43 -19.07 -2.47
C ILE A 152 4.78 -18.67 -3.09
N HIS A 153 5.24 -17.43 -2.88
CA HIS A 153 6.56 -16.99 -3.33
C HIS A 153 7.70 -17.37 -2.38
N ARG A 154 7.40 -17.73 -1.13
CA ARG A 154 8.38 -18.27 -0.20
C ARG A 154 8.73 -19.74 -0.49
N SER A 155 7.84 -20.51 -1.12
CA SER A 155 8.07 -21.94 -1.42
C SER A 155 8.85 -22.22 -2.71
N THR A 156 8.90 -21.27 -3.65
CA THR A 156 9.61 -21.43 -4.94
C THR A 156 11.07 -20.98 -4.90
N LEU A 157 11.46 -20.20 -3.89
CA LEU A 157 12.85 -19.95 -3.55
C LEU A 157 13.24 -20.98 -2.49
N ASN A 158 13.93 -22.05 -2.88
CA ASN A 158 14.62 -22.98 -1.98
C ASN A 158 15.67 -22.22 -1.12
N ARG A 159 15.22 -21.41 -0.17
CA ARG A 159 16.01 -20.91 0.93
C ARG A 159 15.56 -21.69 2.15
N SER A 160 16.33 -22.71 2.47
CA SER A 160 16.30 -23.45 3.74
C SER A 160 16.78 -22.56 4.89
N ASP A 161 16.19 -21.38 5.03
CA ASP A 161 16.45 -20.46 6.11
C ASP A 161 15.09 -19.92 6.59
N ASP A 162 14.82 -20.11 7.87
CA ASP A 162 13.95 -19.27 8.68
C ASP A 162 14.48 -17.82 8.75
N ASN A 163 14.92 -17.23 7.64
CA ASN A 163 15.48 -15.89 7.56
C ASN A 163 14.36 -14.86 7.52
N GLU A 164 13.83 -14.58 8.72
CA GLU A 164 13.51 -13.29 9.38
C GLU A 164 13.42 -11.96 8.59
N GLY A 165 13.15 -11.99 7.29
CA GLY A 165 12.84 -10.81 6.48
C GLY A 165 11.50 -10.17 6.85
N LEU A 166 11.07 -9.17 6.07
CA LEU A 166 9.73 -8.60 6.21
C LEU A 166 8.67 -9.69 6.00
N THR A 167 7.92 -10.02 7.05
CA THR A 167 6.82 -11.00 7.02
C THR A 167 5.46 -10.28 6.92
N PRO A 168 4.37 -10.97 6.52
CA PRO A 168 3.02 -10.44 6.57
C PRO A 168 2.68 -9.86 7.94
N GLU A 169 3.04 -10.56 9.02
CA GLU A 169 2.73 -10.17 10.39
C GLU A 169 3.48 -8.90 10.79
N LYS A 170 4.77 -8.79 10.45
CA LYS A 170 5.56 -7.57 10.65
C LYS A 170 5.01 -6.39 9.83
N PHE A 171 4.54 -6.67 8.61
CA PHE A 171 3.98 -5.63 7.74
C PHE A 171 2.61 -5.13 8.23
N ILE A 172 1.73 -6.03 8.71
CA ILE A 172 0.48 -5.66 9.36
C ILE A 172 0.73 -4.85 10.63
N LYS A 173 1.65 -5.31 11.49
CA LYS A 173 2.04 -4.57 12.68
C LYS A 173 2.55 -3.17 12.35
N TRP A 174 3.33 -3.02 11.28
CA TRP A 174 3.76 -1.71 10.79
C TRP A 174 2.58 -0.84 10.30
N ILE A 175 1.57 -1.41 9.64
CA ILE A 175 0.34 -0.69 9.24
C ILE A 175 -0.39 -0.15 10.47
N GLU A 176 -0.52 -0.97 11.52
CA GLU A 176 -1.21 -0.65 12.77
C GLU A 176 -0.42 0.37 13.61
N ASP A 177 0.86 0.11 13.91
CA ASP A 177 1.72 0.93 14.76
C ASP A 177 1.89 2.37 14.23
N HIS A 178 1.75 2.57 12.91
CA HIS A 178 1.87 3.88 12.27
C HIS A 178 0.55 4.46 11.77
N GLU A 179 -0.58 3.84 12.10
CA GLU A 179 -1.92 4.31 11.72
C GLU A 179 -2.01 4.61 10.21
N ILE A 180 -1.43 3.73 9.38
CA ILE A 180 -1.31 3.97 7.93
C ILE A 180 -2.69 4.19 7.31
N LEU A 181 -3.71 3.49 7.80
CA LEU A 181 -5.10 3.66 7.35
C LEU A 181 -5.62 5.09 7.59
N ASP A 182 -5.34 5.68 8.75
CA ASP A 182 -5.75 7.06 9.07
C ASP A 182 -4.99 8.08 8.20
N ILE A 183 -3.75 7.79 7.81
CA ILE A 183 -2.96 8.64 6.93
C ILE A 183 -3.54 8.63 5.51
N VAL A 184 -3.85 7.45 4.97
CA VAL A 184 -4.36 7.31 3.59
C VAL A 184 -5.81 7.75 3.41
N LEU A 185 -6.63 7.67 4.46
CA LEU A 185 -8.02 8.12 4.40
C LEU A 185 -8.19 9.64 4.55
N ARG A 186 -7.14 10.36 4.97
CA ARG A 186 -7.23 11.78 5.30
C ARG A 186 -7.44 12.69 4.08
N ASP A 187 -6.83 12.35 2.95
CA ASP A 187 -6.88 13.15 1.73
C ASP A 187 -6.81 12.28 0.46
N CYS A 188 -6.80 12.92 -0.71
CA CYS A 188 -6.70 12.26 -2.03
C CYS A 188 -7.84 11.30 -2.42
N LEU A 189 -8.81 11.01 -1.54
CA LEU A 189 -9.96 10.13 -1.82
C LEU A 189 -10.87 10.62 -2.96
N HIS A 190 -10.79 11.90 -3.33
CA HIS A 190 -11.51 12.44 -4.49
C HIS A 190 -10.91 11.96 -5.82
N GLN A 191 -9.68 11.42 -5.82
CA GLN A 191 -8.99 10.88 -6.99
C GLN A 191 -9.22 9.36 -7.08
N PRO A 192 -9.94 8.84 -8.10
CA PRO A 192 -10.24 7.41 -8.20
C PRO A 192 -8.99 6.52 -8.23
N GLN A 193 -7.94 6.95 -8.94
CA GLN A 193 -6.70 6.19 -9.05
C GLN A 193 -6.01 5.97 -7.68
N TYR A 194 -6.15 6.92 -6.75
CA TYR A 194 -5.63 6.78 -5.40
C TYR A 194 -6.43 5.73 -4.61
N VAL A 195 -7.75 5.77 -4.75
CA VAL A 195 -8.68 4.84 -4.09
C VAL A 195 -8.50 3.40 -4.60
N GLU A 196 -8.25 3.22 -5.90
CA GLU A 196 -7.87 1.91 -6.46
C GLU A 196 -6.57 1.36 -5.85
N LYS A 197 -5.61 2.24 -5.52
CA LYS A 197 -4.40 1.82 -4.83
C LYS A 197 -4.66 1.48 -3.37
N LEU A 198 -5.51 2.23 -2.69
CA LEU A 198 -5.94 1.91 -1.34
C LEU A 198 -6.64 0.54 -1.26
N GLU A 199 -7.46 0.20 -2.26
CA GLU A 199 -8.17 -1.08 -2.35
C GLU A 199 -7.25 -2.29 -2.12
N ARG A 200 -6.07 -2.31 -2.75
CA ARG A 200 -5.16 -3.46 -2.63
C ARG A 200 -4.55 -3.60 -1.23
N ILE A 201 -4.36 -2.50 -0.51
CA ILE A 201 -3.89 -2.53 0.89
C ILE A 201 -5.01 -3.10 1.77
N LEU A 202 -6.23 -2.63 1.59
CA LEU A 202 -7.39 -3.12 2.32
C LEU A 202 -7.64 -4.62 2.06
N ARG A 203 -7.57 -5.07 0.80
CA ARG A 203 -7.64 -6.50 0.46
C ARG A 203 -6.55 -7.32 1.15
N PHE A 204 -5.35 -6.76 1.32
CA PHE A 204 -4.29 -7.44 2.07
C PHE A 204 -4.64 -7.56 3.55
N MET A 205 -5.11 -6.48 4.19
CA MET A 205 -5.54 -6.49 5.60
C MET A 205 -6.70 -7.47 5.85
N ILE A 206 -7.68 -7.51 4.94
CA ILE A 206 -8.80 -8.45 5.01
C ILE A 206 -8.30 -9.89 4.96
N LYS A 207 -7.41 -10.21 4.01
CA LYS A 207 -6.82 -11.55 3.88
C LYS A 207 -5.96 -11.97 5.07
N GLN A 208 -5.33 -11.02 5.75
CA GLN A 208 -4.57 -11.27 6.98
C GLN A 208 -5.44 -11.23 8.25
N GLN A 209 -6.77 -11.07 8.11
CA GLN A 209 -7.72 -10.94 9.22
C GLN A 209 -7.39 -9.79 10.20
N SER A 210 -6.73 -8.74 9.70
CA SER A 210 -6.30 -7.60 10.52
C SER A 210 -7.19 -6.37 10.37
N LEU A 211 -8.13 -6.37 9.42
CA LEU A 211 -9.07 -5.26 9.24
C LEU A 211 -10.15 -5.31 10.34
N GLY A 212 -9.98 -4.49 11.38
CA GLY A 212 -10.86 -4.50 12.55
C GLY A 212 -12.16 -3.70 12.37
N ARG A 213 -13.05 -3.78 13.38
CA ARG A 213 -14.31 -3.02 13.43
C ARG A 213 -14.09 -1.50 13.31
N ASN A 214 -13.10 -0.98 14.04
CA ASN A 214 -12.77 0.45 14.03
C ASN A 214 -12.27 0.91 12.65
N ASP A 215 -11.59 0.03 11.90
CA ASP A 215 -11.04 0.37 10.58
C ASP A 215 -12.13 0.54 9.53
N LEU A 216 -13.16 -0.32 9.55
CA LEU A 216 -14.34 -0.14 8.70
C LEU A 216 -15.09 1.16 9.01
N ALA A 217 -15.26 1.47 10.30
CA ALA A 217 -15.85 2.74 10.72
C ALA A 217 -15.01 3.93 10.24
N LYS A 218 -13.67 3.86 10.28
CA LYS A 218 -12.77 4.89 9.74
C LYS A 218 -12.96 5.07 8.23
N ILE A 219 -13.00 3.97 7.46
CA ILE A 219 -13.20 4.00 6.00
C ILE A 219 -14.55 4.65 5.68
N TRP A 220 -15.62 4.24 6.36
CA TRP A 220 -16.95 4.79 6.18
C TRP A 220 -17.02 6.28 6.52
N ASN A 221 -16.49 6.67 7.70
CA ASN A 221 -16.50 8.05 8.16
C ASN A 221 -15.64 8.98 7.28
N ALA A 222 -14.68 8.44 6.52
CA ALA A 222 -13.91 9.22 5.55
C ALA A 222 -14.78 9.78 4.41
N SER A 223 -15.92 9.16 4.10
CA SER A 223 -16.91 9.70 3.14
C SER A 223 -17.96 10.64 3.75
N CYS A 224 -18.33 10.45 5.01
CA CYS A 224 -19.44 11.15 5.63
C CYS A 224 -19.28 12.69 5.58
N GLY A 225 -20.23 13.38 4.93
CA GLY A 225 -20.26 14.84 4.87
C GLY A 225 -19.15 15.48 4.03
N LYS A 226 -18.48 14.70 3.17
CA LYS A 226 -17.46 15.17 2.23
C LYS A 226 -18.05 15.43 0.84
N HIS A 227 -17.19 15.82 -0.10
CA HIS A 227 -17.59 16.06 -1.49
C HIS A 227 -18.18 14.79 -2.11
N GLU A 228 -19.18 14.94 -3.00
CA GLU A 228 -19.90 13.84 -3.65
C GLU A 228 -18.99 12.83 -4.36
N ALA A 229 -17.87 13.29 -4.94
CA ALA A 229 -16.86 12.40 -5.53
C ALA A 229 -16.17 11.48 -4.50
N ILE A 230 -15.92 11.98 -3.28
CA ILE A 230 -15.31 11.19 -2.20
C ILE A 230 -16.31 10.14 -1.72
N GLU A 231 -17.56 10.55 -1.45
CA GLU A 231 -18.64 9.63 -1.08
C GLU A 231 -18.74 8.48 -2.09
N LYS A 232 -18.83 8.82 -3.39
CA LYS A 232 -18.91 7.82 -4.47
C LYS A 232 -17.71 6.88 -4.47
N ASN A 233 -16.49 7.42 -4.46
CA ASN A 233 -15.29 6.58 -4.55
C ASN A 233 -15.14 5.64 -3.34
N VAL A 234 -15.47 6.09 -2.13
CA VAL A 234 -15.41 5.26 -0.92
C VAL A 234 -16.51 4.19 -0.93
N HIS A 235 -17.73 4.54 -1.36
CA HIS A 235 -18.80 3.56 -1.52
C HIS A 235 -18.46 2.51 -2.59
N ASP A 236 -17.92 2.92 -3.73
CA ASP A 236 -17.45 2.02 -4.79
C ASP A 236 -16.33 1.09 -4.28
N LEU A 237 -15.40 1.62 -3.47
CA LEU A 237 -14.36 0.85 -2.81
C LEU A 237 -14.96 -0.21 -1.86
N LEU A 238 -15.89 0.19 -0.99
CA LEU A 238 -16.55 -0.72 -0.05
C LEU A 238 -17.34 -1.81 -0.79
N ALA A 239 -18.05 -1.47 -1.87
CA ALA A 239 -18.76 -2.44 -2.69
C ALA A 239 -17.81 -3.51 -3.26
N LYS A 240 -16.65 -3.09 -3.78
CA LYS A 240 -15.64 -4.02 -4.31
C LYS A 240 -15.01 -4.91 -3.24
N LEU A 241 -14.89 -4.42 -2.00
CA LEU A 241 -14.29 -5.14 -0.87
C LEU A 241 -15.28 -6.04 -0.14
N ALA A 242 -16.58 -5.76 -0.22
CA ALA A 242 -17.61 -6.43 0.56
C ALA A 242 -17.62 -7.96 0.39
N TRP A 243 -17.16 -8.42 -0.76
CA TRP A 243 -16.98 -9.84 -1.08
C TRP A 243 -15.91 -10.57 -0.30
N ASP A 244 -14.86 -9.83 0.08
CA ASP A 244 -13.78 -10.39 0.87
C ASP A 244 -14.09 -10.28 2.37
N PHE A 245 -15.15 -9.57 2.77
CA PHE A 245 -15.47 -9.31 4.17
C PHE A 245 -15.99 -10.56 4.90
N SER A 246 -15.60 -10.69 6.16
CA SER A 246 -16.20 -11.66 7.07
C SER A 246 -17.66 -11.31 7.41
N PRO A 247 -18.45 -12.25 7.92
CA PRO A 247 -19.80 -11.98 8.38
C PRO A 247 -19.91 -10.81 9.36
N GLU A 248 -18.95 -10.69 10.29
CA GLU A 248 -18.88 -9.61 11.29
C GLU A 248 -18.56 -8.27 10.62
N GLN A 249 -17.64 -8.26 9.67
CA GLN A 249 -17.28 -7.05 8.91
C GLN A 249 -18.47 -6.53 8.08
N LEU A 250 -19.26 -7.44 7.49
CA LEU A 250 -20.49 -7.09 6.79
C LEU A 250 -21.56 -6.51 7.71
N GLU A 251 -21.74 -7.11 8.89
CA GLU A 251 -22.68 -6.58 9.88
C GLU A 251 -22.30 -5.16 10.31
N GLN A 252 -21.00 -4.89 10.47
CA GLN A 252 -20.50 -3.54 10.76
C GLN A 252 -20.71 -2.54 9.63
N LEU A 253 -20.57 -2.98 8.38
CA LEU A 253 -20.92 -2.15 7.23
C LEU A 253 -22.41 -1.79 7.24
N PHE A 254 -23.27 -2.75 7.58
CA PHE A 254 -24.71 -2.52 7.70
C PHE A 254 -25.09 -1.65 8.91
N ASP A 255 -24.35 -1.73 10.02
CA ASP A 255 -24.49 -0.79 11.14
C ASP A 255 -24.19 0.65 10.69
N CYS A 256 -23.06 0.86 10.01
CA CYS A 256 -22.67 2.17 9.47
C CYS A 256 -23.73 2.70 8.48
N PHE A 257 -24.29 1.80 7.66
CA PHE A 257 -25.37 2.11 6.76
C PHE A 257 -26.61 2.62 7.52
N ARG A 258 -27.10 1.86 8.51
CA ARG A 258 -28.28 2.22 9.31
C ARG A 258 -28.10 3.56 10.00
N GLU A 259 -26.94 3.79 10.61
CA GLU A 259 -26.63 5.07 11.25
C GLU A 259 -26.63 6.24 10.25
N SER A 260 -26.04 6.04 9.07
CA SER A 260 -26.00 7.08 8.03
C SER A 260 -27.39 7.33 7.44
N TRP A 261 -28.20 6.28 7.30
CA TRP A 261 -29.56 6.34 6.77
C TRP A 261 -30.47 7.26 7.59
N THR A 262 -30.38 7.17 8.92
CA THR A 262 -31.16 8.01 9.84
C THR A 262 -30.80 9.50 9.73
N LYS A 263 -29.52 9.82 9.48
CA LYS A 263 -29.00 11.19 9.45
C LYS A 263 -28.91 11.80 8.03
N ALA A 264 -29.04 10.98 6.99
CA ALA A 264 -28.81 11.36 5.60
C ALA A 264 -29.92 12.25 5.01
N SER A 265 -29.54 13.16 4.12
CA SER A 265 -30.46 13.90 3.24
C SER A 265 -31.09 12.99 2.17
N LYS A 266 -32.15 13.45 1.48
CA LYS A 266 -32.83 12.70 0.41
C LYS A 266 -31.86 12.19 -0.67
N LYS A 267 -30.98 13.05 -1.17
CA LYS A 267 -29.95 12.70 -2.18
C LYS A 267 -28.94 11.68 -1.65
N GLN A 268 -28.56 11.75 -0.37
CA GLN A 268 -27.63 10.79 0.23
C GLN A 268 -28.28 9.42 0.44
N ARG A 269 -29.57 9.38 0.80
CA ARG A 269 -30.35 8.14 0.91
C ARG A 269 -30.47 7.42 -0.43
N GLU A 270 -30.70 8.13 -1.53
CA GLU A 270 -30.74 7.52 -2.87
C GLU A 270 -29.41 6.81 -3.22
N LYS A 271 -28.27 7.44 -2.93
CA LYS A 271 -26.94 6.83 -3.14
C LYS A 271 -26.66 5.64 -2.24
N LEU A 272 -27.11 5.73 -0.98
CA LEU A 272 -27.00 4.64 -0.03
C LEU A 272 -27.79 3.42 -0.53
N LEU A 273 -29.00 3.60 -1.08
CA LEU A 273 -29.74 2.51 -1.73
C LEU A 273 -29.02 1.96 -2.95
N GLU A 274 -28.42 2.82 -3.77
CA GLU A 274 -27.63 2.38 -4.92
C GLU A 274 -26.47 1.48 -4.47
N LEU A 275 -25.75 1.85 -3.40
CA LEU A 275 -24.70 1.02 -2.82
C LEU A 275 -25.22 -0.34 -2.36
N ILE A 276 -26.29 -0.36 -1.55
CA ILE A 276 -26.89 -1.61 -1.07
C ILE A 276 -27.34 -2.50 -2.21
N ARG A 277 -27.97 -1.91 -3.24
CA ARG A 277 -28.42 -2.68 -4.41
C ARG A 277 -27.24 -3.30 -5.14
N ARG A 278 -26.14 -2.57 -5.33
CA ARG A 278 -24.93 -3.14 -5.96
C ARG A 278 -24.33 -4.28 -5.13
N LEU A 279 -24.35 -4.18 -3.80
CA LEU A 279 -23.91 -5.28 -2.92
C LEU A 279 -24.73 -6.56 -3.14
N ALA A 280 -26.03 -6.44 -3.38
CA ALA A 280 -26.92 -7.58 -3.64
C ALA A 280 -26.91 -8.06 -5.10
N GLU A 281 -26.82 -7.15 -6.07
CA GLU A 281 -26.85 -7.46 -7.52
C GLU A 281 -25.57 -8.16 -7.99
N ASP A 282 -24.42 -7.81 -7.40
CA ASP A 282 -23.18 -8.50 -7.72
C ASP A 282 -23.19 -9.94 -7.13
N ASP A 283 -24.13 -10.28 -6.21
CA ASP A 283 -24.18 -11.54 -5.45
C ASP A 283 -24.42 -12.79 -6.29
N LYS A 284 -23.42 -13.67 -6.41
CA LYS A 284 -23.52 -14.94 -7.15
C LYS A 284 -23.99 -16.11 -6.30
N GLU A 285 -23.83 -16.03 -4.98
CA GLU A 285 -24.16 -17.13 -4.05
C GLU A 285 -25.45 -16.87 -3.27
N GLY A 286 -26.02 -15.66 -3.37
CA GLY A 286 -27.30 -15.27 -2.76
C GLY A 286 -27.23 -14.98 -1.25
N LEU A 287 -26.07 -15.16 -0.61
CA LEU A 287 -25.87 -14.91 0.82
C LEU A 287 -25.91 -13.41 1.17
N MET A 288 -25.28 -12.59 0.34
CA MET A 288 -25.25 -11.14 0.46
C MET A 288 -26.61 -10.54 0.10
N ALA A 289 -27.27 -11.06 -0.94
CA ALA A 289 -28.63 -10.70 -1.32
C ALA A 289 -29.60 -10.94 -0.16
N ASN A 290 -29.57 -12.10 0.49
CA ASN A 290 -30.43 -12.39 1.64
C ASN A 290 -30.24 -11.41 2.81
N LYS A 291 -28.98 -11.10 3.17
CA LYS A 291 -28.69 -10.12 4.24
C LYS A 291 -29.14 -8.71 3.88
N VAL A 292 -28.97 -8.31 2.62
CA VAL A 292 -29.43 -7.02 2.12
C VAL A 292 -30.96 -6.94 2.14
N LEU A 293 -31.65 -8.01 1.72
CA LEU A 293 -33.11 -8.09 1.77
C LEU A 293 -33.62 -7.95 3.21
N GLU A 294 -33.00 -8.65 4.16
CA GLU A 294 -33.33 -8.53 5.59
C GLU A 294 -33.10 -7.10 6.12
N LEU A 295 -31.99 -6.45 5.72
CA LEU A 295 -31.71 -5.06 6.07
C LEU A 295 -32.79 -4.10 5.52
N LEU A 296 -33.15 -4.23 4.24
CA LEU A 296 -34.19 -3.41 3.62
C LEU A 296 -35.57 -3.66 4.23
N TRP A 297 -35.87 -4.92 4.57
CA TRP A 297 -37.11 -5.31 5.25
C TRP A 297 -37.19 -4.69 6.65
N ASN A 298 -36.11 -4.71 7.41
CA ASN A 298 -36.06 -4.08 8.73
C ASN A 298 -36.26 -2.56 8.63
N ILE A 299 -35.63 -1.92 7.64
CA ILE A 299 -35.80 -0.48 7.37
C ILE A 299 -37.25 -0.16 7.00
N SER A 300 -37.91 -0.98 6.18
CA SER A 300 -39.30 -0.73 5.76
C SER A 300 -40.31 -0.90 6.91
N HIS A 301 -39.95 -1.61 7.97
CA HIS A 301 -40.79 -1.85 9.15
C HIS A 301 -40.44 -0.95 10.35
N GLU A 302 -39.38 -0.16 10.26
CA GLU A 302 -39.03 0.82 11.28
C GLU A 302 -39.97 2.04 11.25
N LYS A 303 -40.75 2.21 12.32
CA LYS A 303 -41.78 3.27 12.47
C LYS A 303 -41.25 4.71 12.42
N ASN A 304 -39.93 4.88 12.43
CA ASN A 304 -39.27 6.18 12.50
C ASN A 304 -38.91 6.76 11.13
N PHE A 305 -39.19 6.05 10.03
CA PHE A 305 -38.89 6.53 8.68
C PHE A 305 -40.11 7.11 7.95
N PRO A 306 -39.97 8.25 7.23
CA PRO A 306 -40.98 8.75 6.30
C PRO A 306 -41.46 7.71 5.27
N ASN A 307 -42.73 7.76 4.87
CA ASN A 307 -43.31 6.81 3.90
C ASN A 307 -42.55 6.76 2.56
N GLU A 308 -42.03 7.89 2.06
CA GLU A 308 -41.18 7.91 0.85
C GLU A 308 -39.96 6.98 0.97
N ILE A 309 -39.42 6.83 2.17
CA ILE A 309 -38.24 6.00 2.46
C ILE A 309 -38.61 4.53 2.49
N ILE A 310 -39.76 4.22 3.10
CA ILE A 310 -40.31 2.87 3.14
C ILE A 310 -40.58 2.39 1.70
N ASP A 311 -41.18 3.25 0.87
CA ASP A 311 -41.45 2.95 -0.54
C ASP A 311 -40.16 2.72 -1.33
N GLN A 312 -39.12 3.51 -1.11
CA GLN A 312 -37.82 3.33 -1.76
C GLN A 312 -37.10 2.04 -1.33
N ALA A 313 -37.14 1.70 -0.04
CA ALA A 313 -36.58 0.47 0.48
C ALA A 313 -37.31 -0.77 -0.06
N LEU A 314 -38.66 -0.73 -0.08
CA LEU A 314 -39.48 -1.79 -0.66
C LEU A 314 -39.27 -1.93 -2.17
N ALA A 315 -39.14 -0.83 -2.91
CA ALA A 315 -38.83 -0.87 -4.33
C ALA A 315 -37.45 -1.47 -4.62
N ALA A 316 -36.44 -1.18 -3.79
CA ALA A 316 -35.13 -1.82 -3.87
C ALA A 316 -35.21 -3.32 -3.52
N HIS A 317 -35.99 -3.68 -2.48
CA HIS A 317 -36.21 -5.06 -2.05
C HIS A 317 -36.88 -5.89 -3.16
N LEU A 318 -37.92 -5.35 -3.82
CA LEU A 318 -38.58 -6.00 -4.96
C LEU A 318 -37.62 -6.20 -6.13
N LYS A 319 -36.83 -5.17 -6.48
CA LYS A 319 -35.85 -5.29 -7.58
C LYS A 319 -34.79 -6.37 -7.35
N ILE A 320 -34.32 -6.53 -6.11
CA ILE A 320 -33.35 -7.58 -5.78
C ILE A 320 -34.00 -8.96 -5.89
N LEU A 321 -35.25 -9.11 -5.42
CA LEU A 321 -35.99 -10.36 -5.59
C LEU A 321 -36.24 -10.69 -7.07
N ASP A 322 -36.65 -9.71 -7.88
CA ASP A 322 -36.87 -9.88 -9.32
C ASP A 322 -35.59 -10.31 -10.03
N TYR A 323 -34.43 -9.78 -9.61
CA TYR A 323 -33.13 -10.16 -10.15
C TYR A 323 -32.71 -11.58 -9.75
N SER A 324 -32.94 -11.98 -8.50
CA SER A 324 -32.64 -13.32 -7.99
C SER A 324 -33.59 -14.41 -8.53
N CYS A 325 -34.74 -14.04 -9.09
CA CYS A 325 -35.73 -14.95 -9.67
C CYS A 325 -35.67 -15.08 -11.20
N LEU A 326 -34.72 -14.42 -11.87
CA LEU A 326 -34.47 -14.62 -13.31
C LEU A 326 -33.55 -15.84 -13.51
N PRO A 327 -33.95 -16.84 -14.34
CA PRO A 327 -33.22 -18.09 -14.55
C PRO A 327 -31.88 -17.95 -15.30
#